data_AF-A0A2D9PHQ1-F1
#
_entry.id   AF-A0A2D9PHQ1-F1
#
_cell.length_a   1.000
_cell.length_b   1.000
_cell.length_c   1.000
_cell.angle_alpha   90.00
_cell.angle_beta   90.00
_cell.angle_gamma   90.00
#
_symmetry.space_group_name_H-M   'P 1'
#
loop_
_entity.id
_entity.type
_entity.pdbx_description
1 polymer ?
#
loop_
_entity_poly.entity_id
_entity_poly.type
_entity_poly.pdbx_seq_one_letter_code
_entity_poly.pdbx_strand_id
1 'polypeptide(L)'
;MAFTFLLARGIDVGNSLVDLNMLNNAKKILNRARGKINLLFPEDFICAQSIDDNKNAKVYDVNHIPSSTCGFDIGPSTIDIFSKIISNSGTIFWNGPMGVFEVDGFHHGTQKLASLIADETEKDVITITGGGDSVAAIKKFGYLDQFSHVSSGGGASLELLVGNNLPSIYALEL
;
A
#
# COMPACT_ATOMS: atom_id res chain seq x y z
N MET A 1 -0.53 -5.28 -5.81
CA MET A 1 0.67 -4.58 -6.34
C MET A 1 1.98 -5.24 -5.91
N ALA A 2 2.23 -5.42 -4.60
CA ALA A 2 3.51 -5.92 -4.10
C ALA A 2 3.98 -7.24 -4.76
N PHE A 3 3.09 -8.22 -4.93
CA PHE A 3 3.42 -9.51 -5.54
C PHE A 3 3.94 -9.40 -6.98
N THR A 4 3.46 -8.46 -7.79
CA THR A 4 4.03 -8.22 -9.13
C THR A 4 5.49 -7.78 -9.06
N PHE A 5 5.84 -6.93 -8.09
CA PHE A 5 7.22 -6.50 -7.88
C PHE A 5 8.09 -7.60 -7.29
N LEU A 6 7.57 -8.39 -6.34
CA LEU A 6 8.28 -9.53 -5.77
C LEU A 6 8.56 -10.60 -6.83
N LEU A 7 7.57 -10.95 -7.65
CA LEU A 7 7.78 -11.85 -8.79
C LEU A 7 8.78 -11.28 -9.80
N ALA A 8 8.74 -9.96 -10.05
CA ALA A 8 9.74 -9.29 -10.90
C ALA A 8 11.17 -9.36 -10.34
N ARG A 9 11.33 -9.52 -9.01
CA ARG A 9 12.60 -9.77 -8.30
C ARG A 9 13.00 -11.25 -8.26
N GLY A 10 12.18 -12.15 -8.82
CA GLY A 10 12.43 -13.59 -8.83
C GLY A 10 11.99 -14.32 -7.55
N ILE A 11 11.15 -13.70 -6.73
CA ILE A 11 10.59 -14.32 -5.53
C ILE A 11 9.33 -15.09 -5.91
N ASP A 12 9.20 -16.33 -5.41
CA ASP A 12 7.97 -17.10 -5.53
C ASP A 12 6.90 -16.53 -4.59
N VAL A 13 5.74 -16.20 -5.15
CA VAL A 13 4.63 -15.56 -4.45
C VAL A 13 3.42 -16.50 -4.32
N GLY A 14 3.60 -17.78 -4.63
CA GLY A 14 2.53 -18.78 -4.68
C GLY A 14 1.42 -18.38 -5.64
N ASN A 15 0.16 -18.52 -5.21
CA ASN A 15 -1.01 -18.18 -6.01
C ASN A 15 -1.47 -16.72 -5.81
N SER A 16 -0.65 -15.88 -5.19
CA SER A 16 -0.99 -14.48 -4.92
C SER A 16 -1.28 -13.71 -6.21
N LEU A 17 -2.15 -12.69 -6.12
CA LEU A 17 -2.59 -11.92 -7.28
C LEU A 17 -1.43 -11.12 -7.89
N VAL A 18 -1.09 -11.45 -9.13
CA VAL A 18 -0.05 -10.79 -9.93
C VAL A 18 -0.63 -10.29 -11.25
N ASP A 19 -0.28 -9.05 -11.60
CA ASP A 19 -0.48 -8.53 -12.95
C ASP A 19 0.73 -8.85 -13.82
N LEU A 20 0.62 -9.92 -14.62
CA LEU A 20 1.68 -10.40 -15.51
C LEU A 20 2.02 -9.37 -16.61
N ASN A 21 1.05 -8.56 -17.04
CA ASN A 21 1.29 -7.53 -18.06
C ASN A 21 2.18 -6.41 -17.54
N MET A 22 2.18 -6.18 -16.22
CA MET A 22 2.99 -5.15 -15.56
C MET A 22 4.39 -5.61 -15.15
N LEU A 23 4.75 -6.88 -15.32
CA LEU A 23 6.07 -7.40 -14.89
C LEU A 23 7.25 -6.64 -15.52
N ASN A 24 7.18 -6.35 -16.82
CA ASN A 24 8.22 -5.59 -17.50
C ASN A 24 8.32 -4.16 -16.96
N ASN A 25 7.19 -3.53 -16.62
CA ASN A 25 7.15 -2.20 -16.03
C ASN A 25 7.72 -2.23 -14.60
N ALA A 26 7.35 -3.21 -13.79
CA ALA A 26 7.90 -3.41 -12.44
C ALA A 26 9.43 -3.53 -12.47
N LYS A 27 9.99 -4.34 -13.38
CA LYS A 27 11.45 -4.45 -13.58
C LYS A 27 12.10 -3.10 -13.96
N LYS A 28 11.48 -2.34 -14.88
CA LYS A 28 11.96 -1.01 -15.26
C LYS A 28 11.95 -0.04 -14.08
N ILE A 29 10.88 -0.05 -13.27
CA ILE A 29 10.76 0.80 -12.07
C ILE A 29 11.84 0.44 -11.05
N LEU A 30 12.01 -0.84 -10.73
CA LEU A 30 13.05 -1.32 -9.81
C LEU A 30 14.45 -0.86 -10.25
N ASN A 31 14.76 -0.98 -11.54
CA ASN A 31 16.04 -0.53 -12.10
C ASN A 31 16.23 0.99 -12.03
N ARG A 32 15.17 1.77 -12.32
CA ARG A 32 15.22 3.24 -12.24
C ARG A 32 15.39 3.74 -10.81
N ALA A 33 14.80 3.05 -9.85
CA ALA A 33 14.84 3.40 -8.44
C ALA A 33 16.18 3.06 -7.76
N ARG A 34 16.91 2.07 -8.29
CA ARG A 34 18.15 1.56 -7.70
C ARG A 34 19.17 2.68 -7.45
N GLY A 35 19.55 2.86 -6.18
CA GLY A 35 20.51 3.88 -5.75
C GLY A 35 19.98 5.32 -5.74
N LYS A 36 18.68 5.52 -6.02
CA LYS A 36 18.03 6.85 -6.04
C LYS A 36 16.95 6.98 -4.99
N ILE A 37 16.14 5.95 -4.82
CA ILE A 37 15.04 5.91 -3.84
C ILE A 37 15.02 4.55 -3.16
N ASN A 38 14.57 4.54 -1.91
CA ASN A 38 14.37 3.32 -1.15
C ASN A 38 13.01 2.73 -1.50
N LEU A 39 12.98 1.75 -2.41
CA LEU A 39 11.79 0.95 -2.65
C LEU A 39 11.75 -0.22 -1.66
N LEU A 40 10.72 -0.21 -0.82
CA LEU A 40 10.52 -1.20 0.23
C LEU A 40 9.31 -2.07 -0.12
N PHE A 41 9.43 -3.35 0.20
CA PHE A 41 8.40 -4.35 -0.04
C PHE A 41 8.17 -5.14 1.25
N PRO A 42 6.98 -5.70 1.45
CA PRO A 42 6.72 -6.55 2.62
C PRO A 42 7.71 -7.73 2.72
N GLU A 43 8.07 -8.07 3.95
CA GLU A 43 8.93 -9.21 4.28
C GLU A 43 8.13 -10.43 4.75
N ASP A 44 6.86 -10.23 5.10
CA ASP A 44 5.93 -11.28 5.49
C ASP A 44 4.51 -10.91 5.09
N PHE A 45 3.67 -11.94 4.94
CA PHE A 45 2.29 -11.80 4.50
C PHE A 45 1.37 -12.69 5.32
N ILE A 46 0.14 -12.24 5.51
CA ILE A 46 -0.98 -13.08 5.96
C ILE A 46 -1.53 -13.78 4.72
N CYS A 47 -1.39 -15.10 4.67
CA CYS A 47 -1.81 -15.92 3.53
C CYS A 47 -2.87 -16.96 3.92
N ALA A 48 -3.75 -17.27 2.98
CA ALA A 48 -4.76 -18.32 3.09
C ALA A 48 -4.97 -19.03 1.74
N GLN A 49 -5.77 -20.10 1.71
CA GLN A 49 -6.06 -20.79 0.44
C GLN A 49 -6.99 -19.97 -0.46
N SER A 50 -7.88 -19.18 0.13
CA SER A 50 -8.79 -18.27 -0.57
C SER A 50 -9.13 -17.06 0.31
N ILE A 51 -9.79 -16.07 -0.27
CA ILE A 51 -10.27 -14.87 0.43
C ILE A 51 -11.30 -15.20 1.53
N ASP A 52 -12.02 -16.32 1.40
CA ASP A 52 -13.04 -16.75 2.37
C ASP A 52 -12.44 -17.62 3.50
N ASP A 53 -11.17 -18.04 3.37
CA ASP A 53 -10.47 -18.90 4.32
C ASP A 53 -9.70 -18.10 5.39
N ASN A 54 -10.19 -16.89 5.70
CA ASN A 54 -9.55 -15.95 6.62
C ASN A 54 -9.29 -16.51 8.03
N LYS A 55 -10.14 -17.41 8.53
CA LYS A 55 -9.98 -18.03 9.86
C LYS A 55 -8.79 -18.98 9.95
N ASN A 56 -8.34 -19.53 8.82
CA ASN A 56 -7.19 -20.44 8.76
C ASN A 56 -5.93 -19.75 8.22
N ALA A 57 -5.98 -18.41 8.06
CA ALA A 57 -4.87 -17.63 7.57
C ALA A 57 -3.65 -17.77 8.48
N LYS A 58 -2.47 -17.77 7.87
CA LYS A 58 -1.18 -17.89 8.55
C LYS A 58 -0.21 -16.87 8.01
N VAL A 59 0.71 -16.43 8.86
CA VAL A 59 1.81 -15.58 8.47
C VAL A 59 2.90 -16.42 7.82
N TYR A 60 3.39 -15.99 6.67
CA TYR A 60 4.56 -16.57 6.00
C TYR A 60 5.58 -15.49 5.68
N ASP A 61 6.85 -15.82 5.85
CA ASP A 61 7.97 -15.05 5.30
C ASP A 61 7.85 -14.99 3.78
N VAL A 62 8.24 -13.86 3.20
CA VAL A 62 8.14 -13.59 1.76
C VAL A 62 8.90 -14.59 0.90
N ASN A 63 9.95 -15.23 1.43
CA ASN A 63 10.72 -16.25 0.71
C ASN A 63 10.16 -17.67 0.87
N HIS A 64 9.11 -17.84 1.68
CA HIS A 64 8.57 -19.13 2.08
C HIS A 64 7.03 -19.19 1.96
N ILE A 65 6.45 -18.40 1.04
CA ILE A 65 5.01 -18.45 0.75
C ILE A 65 4.70 -19.80 0.08
N PRO A 66 3.83 -20.64 0.65
CA PRO A 66 3.46 -21.91 0.01
C PRO A 66 2.74 -21.68 -1.31
N SER A 67 3.07 -22.50 -2.31
CA SER A 67 2.49 -22.42 -3.66
C SER A 67 0.97 -22.57 -3.69
N SER A 68 0.39 -23.25 -2.71
CA SER A 68 -1.06 -23.46 -2.58
C SER A 68 -1.81 -22.30 -1.91
N THR A 69 -1.13 -21.19 -1.57
CA THR A 69 -1.72 -20.07 -0.83
C THR A 69 -1.56 -18.75 -1.55
N CYS A 70 -2.38 -17.78 -1.18
CA CYS A 70 -2.36 -16.41 -1.65
C CYS A 70 -2.17 -15.48 -0.46
N GLY A 71 -1.37 -14.42 -0.62
CA GLY A 71 -1.28 -13.36 0.38
C GLY A 71 -2.42 -12.35 0.25
N PHE A 72 -3.05 -12.01 1.37
CA PHE A 72 -4.22 -11.13 1.44
C PHE A 72 -4.01 -9.88 2.30
N ASP A 73 -2.97 -9.85 3.14
CA ASP A 73 -2.56 -8.68 3.92
C ASP A 73 -1.06 -8.78 4.24
N ILE A 74 -0.46 -7.69 4.70
CA ILE A 74 0.92 -7.69 5.19
C ILE A 74 1.02 -8.34 6.58
N GLY A 75 2.14 -9.01 6.84
CA GLY A 75 2.40 -9.63 8.13
C GLY A 75 2.90 -8.64 9.20
N PRO A 76 3.01 -9.10 10.45
CA PRO A 76 3.43 -8.28 11.59
C PRO A 76 4.85 -7.71 11.43
N SER A 77 5.79 -8.45 10.83
CA SER A 77 7.17 -7.98 10.67
C SER A 77 7.21 -6.79 9.70
N THR A 78 6.44 -6.87 8.62
CA THR A 78 6.27 -5.77 7.67
C THR A 78 5.63 -4.56 8.33
N ILE A 79 4.58 -4.78 9.12
CA ILE A 79 3.91 -3.70 9.87
C ILE A 79 4.93 -2.97 10.76
N ASP A 80 5.78 -3.70 11.49
CA ASP A 80 6.79 -3.11 12.37
C ASP A 80 7.83 -2.29 11.59
N ILE A 81 8.29 -2.79 10.45
CA ILE A 81 9.24 -2.09 9.58
C ILE A 81 8.61 -0.82 9.03
N PHE A 82 7.42 -0.93 8.45
CA PHE A 82 6.72 0.22 7.85
C PHE A 82 6.36 1.25 8.90
N SER A 83 6.01 0.81 10.11
CA SER A 83 5.71 1.72 11.22
C SER A 83 6.91 2.61 11.56
N LYS A 84 8.11 2.03 11.62
CA LYS A 84 9.34 2.81 11.88
C LYS A 84 9.62 3.83 10.79
N ILE A 85 9.33 3.51 9.54
CA ILE A 85 9.56 4.44 8.41
C ILE A 85 8.55 5.59 8.47
N ILE A 86 7.28 5.27 8.70
CA ILE A 86 6.20 6.24 8.81
C ILE A 86 6.49 7.22 9.95
N SER A 87 6.83 6.75 11.15
CA SER A 87 7.16 7.62 12.28
C SER A 87 8.44 8.45 12.12
N ASN A 88 9.27 8.16 11.11
CA ASN A 88 10.45 8.96 10.78
C ASN A 88 10.24 9.86 9.54
N SER A 89 9.01 9.95 9.03
CA SER A 89 8.68 10.71 7.83
C SER A 89 8.09 12.08 8.18
N GLY A 90 8.58 13.15 7.54
CA GLY A 90 8.02 14.51 7.70
C GLY A 90 6.84 14.82 6.76
N THR A 91 6.60 13.97 5.76
CA THR A 91 5.43 14.05 4.88
C THR A 91 5.09 12.65 4.39
N ILE A 92 3.81 12.30 4.43
CA ILE A 92 3.30 10.98 4.07
C ILE A 92 2.21 11.16 3.01
N PHE A 93 2.40 10.50 1.87
CA PHE A 93 1.34 10.32 0.87
C PHE A 93 0.95 8.85 0.82
N TRP A 94 -0.31 8.54 1.12
CA TRP A 94 -0.83 7.17 1.13
C TRP A 94 -1.88 6.95 0.06
N ASN A 95 -1.67 5.93 -0.78
CA ASN A 95 -2.57 5.53 -1.86
C ASN A 95 -2.57 4.00 -2.00
N GLY A 96 -3.67 3.38 -1.60
CA GLY A 96 -3.92 1.94 -1.71
C GLY A 96 -3.83 1.23 -0.35
N PRO A 97 -4.80 0.36 0.00
CA PRO A 97 -4.73 -0.45 1.21
C PRO A 97 -3.59 -1.47 1.14
N MET A 98 -3.19 -1.99 2.31
CA MET A 98 -2.12 -3.00 2.41
C MET A 98 -2.59 -4.42 2.12
N GLY A 99 -3.88 -4.66 2.27
CA GLY A 99 -4.54 -5.95 2.11
C GLY A 99 -6.01 -5.79 1.76
N VAL A 100 -6.75 -6.89 1.76
CA VAL A 100 -8.19 -6.93 1.51
C VAL A 100 -8.95 -6.47 2.75
N PHE A 101 -8.89 -5.16 3.03
CA PHE A 101 -9.36 -4.57 4.28
C PHE A 101 -10.87 -4.70 4.53
N GLU A 102 -11.63 -5.06 3.50
CA GLU A 102 -13.04 -5.35 3.57
C GLU A 102 -13.33 -6.66 4.33
N VAL A 103 -12.38 -7.60 4.33
CA VAL A 103 -12.50 -8.94 4.90
C VAL A 103 -11.85 -9.00 6.29
N ASP A 104 -12.59 -9.50 7.27
CA ASP A 104 -12.08 -9.71 8.62
C ASP A 104 -10.85 -10.64 8.59
N GLY A 105 -9.81 -10.36 9.36
CA GLY A 105 -8.54 -11.10 9.31
C GLY A 105 -7.54 -10.64 8.23
N PHE A 106 -7.97 -9.91 7.19
CA PHE A 106 -7.10 -9.35 6.14
C PHE A 106 -7.05 -7.82 6.10
N HIS A 107 -7.45 -7.20 7.21
CA HIS A 107 -7.54 -5.75 7.35
C HIS A 107 -6.51 -5.15 8.30
N HIS A 108 -5.78 -5.98 9.04
CA HIS A 108 -4.95 -5.56 10.16
C HIS A 108 -3.81 -4.64 9.71
N GLY A 109 -3.14 -4.96 8.61
CA GLY A 109 -2.08 -4.12 8.04
C GLY A 109 -2.60 -2.74 7.64
N THR A 110 -3.71 -2.71 6.90
CA THR A 110 -4.35 -1.45 6.47
C THR A 110 -4.81 -0.62 7.67
N GLN A 111 -5.47 -1.23 8.64
CA GLN A 111 -5.95 -0.54 9.85
C GLN A 111 -4.78 0.01 10.67
N LYS A 112 -3.71 -0.77 10.85
CA LYS A 112 -2.56 -0.36 11.64
C LYS A 112 -1.83 0.82 11.02
N LEU A 113 -1.64 0.81 9.70
CA LEU A 113 -1.04 1.94 8.99
C LEU A 113 -1.95 3.16 9.00
N ALA A 114 -3.27 2.99 8.83
CA ALA A 114 -4.23 4.10 8.93
C ALA A 114 -4.14 4.80 10.30
N SER A 115 -4.15 4.02 11.38
CA SER A 115 -4.00 4.53 12.75
C SER A 115 -2.68 5.26 12.92
N LEU A 116 -1.58 4.65 12.48
CA LEU A 116 -0.26 5.24 12.68
C LEU A 116 -0.10 6.57 11.92
N ILE A 117 -0.55 6.61 10.67
CA ILE A 117 -0.48 7.85 9.88
C ILE A 117 -1.33 8.94 10.55
N ALA A 118 -2.50 8.60 11.07
CA ALA A 118 -3.32 9.53 11.83
C ALA A 118 -2.62 10.04 13.10
N ASP A 119 -1.97 9.16 13.86
CA ASP A 119 -1.17 9.52 15.04
C ASP A 119 0.02 10.45 14.68
N GLU A 120 0.64 10.26 13.51
CA GLU A 120 1.70 11.16 13.03
C GLU A 120 1.16 12.53 12.61
N THR A 121 -0.07 12.62 12.09
CA THR A 121 -0.73 13.91 11.82
C THR A 121 -0.85 14.76 13.08
N GLU A 122 -1.19 14.14 14.22
CA GLU A 122 -1.29 14.85 15.51
C GLU A 122 0.07 15.42 15.97
N LYS A 123 1.18 14.94 15.40
CA LYS A 123 2.55 15.43 15.64
C LYS A 123 3.03 16.40 14.55
N ASP A 124 2.09 17.07 13.88
CA ASP A 124 2.33 18.06 12.82
C ASP A 124 3.02 17.49 11.55
N VAL A 125 2.95 16.16 11.31
CA VAL A 125 3.38 15.57 10.05
C VAL A 125 2.31 15.82 8.98
N ILE A 126 2.73 16.23 7.77
CA ILE A 126 1.81 16.38 6.65
C ILE A 126 1.38 15.00 6.16
N THR A 127 0.11 14.67 6.29
CA THR A 127 -0.46 13.39 5.85
C THR A 127 -1.52 13.61 4.79
N ILE A 128 -1.30 13.02 3.62
CA ILE A 128 -2.18 13.12 2.47
C ILE A 128 -2.60 11.71 2.09
N THR A 129 -3.91 11.50 1.97
CA THR A 129 -4.44 10.26 1.41
C THR A 129 -5.19 10.53 0.12
N GLY A 130 -5.07 9.61 -0.83
CA GLY A 130 -5.81 9.66 -2.09
C GLY A 130 -6.21 8.26 -2.56
N GLY A 131 -7.09 8.22 -3.55
CA GLY A 131 -7.64 6.96 -4.07
C GLY A 131 -8.88 6.51 -3.30
N GLY A 132 -9.90 6.03 -4.02
CA GLY A 132 -11.19 5.65 -3.45
C GLY A 132 -11.06 4.61 -2.34
N ASP A 133 -10.20 3.61 -2.53
CA ASP A 133 -10.03 2.51 -1.58
C ASP A 133 -9.32 2.96 -0.28
N SER A 134 -8.30 3.82 -0.36
CA SER A 134 -7.63 4.36 0.83
C SER A 134 -8.59 5.21 1.65
N VAL A 135 -9.38 6.06 0.98
CA VAL A 135 -10.40 6.90 1.61
C VAL A 135 -11.48 6.02 2.27
N ALA A 136 -11.91 4.96 1.59
CA ALA A 136 -12.86 3.99 2.13
C ALA A 136 -12.29 3.27 3.37
N ALA A 137 -11.02 2.88 3.34
CA ALA A 137 -10.36 2.21 4.46
C ALA A 137 -10.27 3.12 5.70
N ILE A 138 -9.77 4.35 5.57
CA ILE A 138 -9.68 5.26 6.73
C ILE A 138 -11.05 5.64 7.26
N LYS A 139 -12.07 5.75 6.40
CA LYS A 139 -13.44 5.97 6.83
C LYS A 139 -13.99 4.77 7.61
N LYS A 140 -13.74 3.54 7.13
CA LYS A 140 -14.14 2.31 7.82
C LYS A 140 -13.56 2.24 9.23
N PHE A 141 -12.29 2.67 9.40
CA PHE A 141 -11.60 2.59 10.68
C PHE A 141 -11.70 3.87 11.55
N GLY A 142 -12.43 4.90 11.09
CA GLY A 142 -12.70 6.09 11.90
C GLY A 142 -11.59 7.15 11.91
N TYR A 143 -10.66 7.13 10.94
CA TYR A 143 -9.53 8.06 10.85
C TYR A 143 -9.73 9.17 9.82
N LEU A 144 -10.90 9.27 9.18
CA LEU A 144 -11.16 10.19 8.07
C LEU A 144 -10.79 11.66 8.38
N ASP A 145 -11.14 12.12 9.58
CA ASP A 145 -10.95 13.51 10.00
C ASP A 145 -9.58 13.79 10.63
N GLN A 146 -8.71 12.77 10.71
CA GLN A 146 -7.39 12.85 11.36
C GLN A 146 -6.23 12.99 10.35
N PHE A 147 -6.50 12.97 9.06
CA PHE A 147 -5.48 13.19 8.02
C PHE A 147 -5.41 14.68 7.66
N SER A 148 -4.23 15.22 7.36
CA SER A 148 -4.08 16.63 6.96
C SER A 148 -4.87 16.96 5.69
N HIS A 149 -4.92 16.02 4.74
CA HIS A 149 -5.74 16.15 3.54
C HIS A 149 -6.25 14.80 3.04
N VAL A 150 -7.55 14.75 2.76
CA VAL A 150 -8.22 13.60 2.14
C VAL A 150 -8.68 13.98 0.74
N SER A 151 -8.02 13.42 -0.28
CA SER A 151 -8.32 13.74 -1.67
C SER A 151 -9.40 12.82 -2.26
N SER A 152 -10.49 13.40 -2.75
CA SER A 152 -11.52 12.70 -3.53
C SER A 152 -11.16 12.55 -5.02
N GLY A 153 -10.02 13.11 -5.45
CA GLY A 153 -9.62 13.14 -6.86
C GLY A 153 -9.13 11.80 -7.42
N GLY A 154 -8.90 10.80 -6.58
CA GLY A 154 -8.48 9.46 -7.00
C GLY A 154 -7.26 9.50 -7.92
N GLY A 155 -7.44 9.09 -9.18
CA GLY A 155 -6.40 9.14 -10.21
C GLY A 155 -5.92 10.55 -10.55
N ALA A 156 -6.78 11.57 -10.48
CA ALA A 156 -6.40 12.95 -10.75
C ALA A 156 -5.36 13.47 -9.74
N SER A 157 -5.46 13.05 -8.49
CA SER A 157 -4.49 13.40 -7.44
C SER A 157 -3.12 12.77 -7.70
N LEU A 158 -3.09 11.56 -8.26
CA LEU A 158 -1.84 10.92 -8.70
C LEU A 158 -1.25 11.63 -9.91
N GLU A 159 -2.06 11.98 -10.92
CA GLU A 159 -1.61 12.73 -12.10
C GLU A 159 -1.03 14.11 -11.73
N LEU A 160 -1.64 14.79 -10.77
CA LEU A 160 -1.11 16.03 -10.21
C LEU A 160 0.28 15.83 -9.59
N LEU A 161 0.48 14.75 -8.81
CA LEU A 161 1.75 14.44 -8.17
C LEU A 161 2.84 13.97 -9.14
N VAL A 162 2.45 13.38 -10.28
CA VAL A 162 3.38 13.07 -11.38
C VAL A 162 3.95 14.36 -12.00
N GLY A 163 3.32 15.51 -11.76
CA GLY A 163 3.72 16.81 -12.32
C GLY A 163 3.23 17.01 -13.74
N ASN A 164 2.24 16.22 -14.18
CA ASN A 164 1.62 16.40 -15.48
C ASN A 164 0.72 17.64 -15.47
N ASN A 165 0.64 18.31 -16.61
CA ASN A 165 -0.23 19.48 -16.74
C ASN A 165 -1.70 19.01 -16.77
N LEU A 166 -2.47 19.35 -15.73
CA LEU A 166 -3.90 19.00 -15.68
C LEU A 166 -4.70 20.05 -16.47
N PRO A 167 -5.38 19.69 -17.58
CA PRO A 167 -6.01 20.66 -18.46
C PRO A 167 -6.97 21.62 -17.75
N SER A 168 -7.73 21.11 -16.78
CA SER A 168 -8.68 21.91 -16.01
C SER A 168 -8.03 22.88 -15.03
N ILE A 169 -6.86 22.55 -14.48
CA ILE A 169 -6.11 23.47 -13.60
C ILE A 169 -5.46 24.56 -14.45
N TYR A 170 -4.81 24.15 -15.54
CA TYR A 170 -4.18 25.08 -16.49
C TYR A 170 -5.17 26.11 -17.04
N ALA A 171 -6.41 25.70 -17.34
CA ALA A 171 -7.45 26.60 -17.82
C ALA A 171 -7.86 27.69 -16.81
N LEU A 172 -7.60 27.49 -15.51
CA LEU A 172 -7.89 28.46 -14.44
C LEU A 172 -6.71 29.41 -14.17
N GLU A 173 -5.53 29.13 -14.73
CA GLU A 173 -4.33 29.98 -14.62
C GLU A 173 -4.25 31.03 -15.75
N LEU A 174 -5.18 30.98 -16.71
CA LEU A 174 -5.33 31.92 -17.84
C LEU A 174 -6.18 33.14 -17.45
#